data_AF-A0A645ALW1-F1
#
_entry.id   AF-A0A645ALW1-F1
#
_cell.length_a   1.000
_cell.length_b   1.000
_cell.length_c   1.000
_cell.angle_alpha   90.00
_cell.angle_beta   90.00
_cell.angle_gamma   90.00
#
_symmetry.space_group_name_H-M   'P 1'
#
loop_
_entity.id
_entity.type
_entity.pdbx_description
1 polymer ?
#
loop_
_entity_poly.entity_id
_entity_poly.type
_entity_poly.pdbx_seq_one_letter_code
_entity_poly.pdbx_strand_id
1 'polypeptide(L)'
;MVLGVNELGESSAYLYNSLGALVENTWVIKKNAYGYHDVSALTNMVAGEVVVDPQTGKKDKKDKLAPEVVAASPELNKTSTVVKQFVLDYTSDTFEPLMEYEVNSLEYRYVYGNDRLSVNITGVDTSAGNLIENVNQIRLYYHMDYLGTADYLSSPMTCKVESWTHYNEWGEITHNAVLKCGQRELDMVKRYATHDYDSVLSMYYAKARFYDAENRRFVSIDPILDGSVYDITDYAKDPVQLIQYLYVKNNPVIYIDPDGLRPVIDDLDLYGAFQKDKKK
;
A
#
# COMPACT_ATOMS: atom_id res chain seq x y z
N MET A 1 1.01 -15.58 7.27
CA MET A 1 1.72 -14.97 6.13
C MET A 1 0.71 -14.78 5.03
N VAL A 2 0.68 -13.62 4.41
CA VAL A 2 -0.15 -13.33 3.24
C VAL A 2 0.81 -13.15 2.05
N LEU A 3 0.56 -13.87 0.95
CA LEU A 3 1.45 -13.94 -0.19
C LEU A 3 0.64 -13.73 -1.47
N GLY A 4 1.09 -12.80 -2.31
CA GLY A 4 0.61 -12.68 -3.68
C GLY A 4 1.77 -12.90 -4.66
N VAL A 5 1.43 -13.43 -5.84
CA VAL A 5 2.35 -13.62 -6.95
C VAL A 5 1.66 -13.13 -8.22
N ASN A 6 2.34 -12.29 -9.01
CA ASN A 6 1.79 -11.79 -10.26
C ASN A 6 2.19 -12.69 -11.45
N GLU A 7 1.67 -12.39 -12.64
CA GLU A 7 1.92 -13.16 -13.86
C GLU A 7 3.40 -13.19 -14.32
N LEU A 8 4.21 -12.24 -13.84
CA LEU A 8 5.66 -12.18 -14.11
C LEU A 8 6.48 -13.04 -13.13
N GLY A 9 5.81 -13.72 -12.18
CA GLY A 9 6.43 -14.52 -11.14
C GLY A 9 7.09 -13.67 -10.05
N GLU A 10 6.70 -12.40 -9.94
CA GLU A 10 7.11 -11.52 -8.85
C GLU A 10 6.16 -11.69 -7.67
N SER A 11 6.66 -11.49 -6.46
CA SER A 11 5.89 -11.78 -5.27
C SER A 11 6.01 -10.70 -4.21
N SER A 12 4.94 -10.53 -3.44
CA SER A 12 4.92 -9.76 -2.21
C SER A 12 4.43 -10.63 -1.06
N ALA A 13 5.25 -10.74 -0.02
CA ALA A 13 5.03 -11.59 1.14
C ALA A 13 4.97 -10.76 2.41
N TYR A 14 3.86 -10.85 3.13
CA TYR A 14 3.60 -10.16 4.40
C TYR A 14 3.64 -11.17 5.55
N LEU A 15 4.64 -11.00 6.43
CA LEU A 15 4.89 -11.87 7.57
C LEU A 15 4.31 -11.27 8.85
N TYR A 16 3.64 -12.11 9.63
CA TYR A 16 3.00 -11.70 10.87
C TYR A 16 3.56 -12.48 12.05
N ASN A 17 3.63 -11.84 13.21
CA ASN A 17 3.96 -12.51 14.45
C ASN A 17 2.76 -13.29 15.04
N SER A 18 2.95 -13.93 16.20
CA SER A 18 1.90 -14.72 16.87
C SER A 18 0.72 -13.89 17.39
N LEU A 19 0.84 -12.57 17.42
CA LEU A 19 -0.24 -11.64 17.78
C LEU A 19 -1.04 -11.18 16.56
N GLY A 20 -0.62 -11.53 15.34
CA GLY A 20 -1.25 -11.08 14.10
C GLY A 20 -0.77 -9.70 13.63
N ALA A 21 0.35 -9.21 14.16
CA ALA A 21 0.93 -7.92 13.82
C ALA A 21 1.96 -8.08 12.68
N LEU A 22 1.91 -7.21 11.66
CA LEU A 22 2.76 -7.27 10.46
C LEU A 22 4.21 -6.89 10.80
N VAL A 23 5.14 -7.83 10.79
CA VAL A 23 6.53 -7.57 11.19
C VAL A 23 7.48 -7.36 10.02
N GLU A 24 7.15 -7.92 8.85
CA GLU A 24 8.00 -7.83 7.67
C GLU A 24 7.18 -7.92 6.38
N ASN A 25 7.60 -7.15 5.37
CA ASN A 25 7.17 -7.30 4.00
C ASN A 25 8.40 -7.58 3.12
N THR A 26 8.33 -8.62 2.31
CA THR A 26 9.39 -8.99 1.38
C THR A 26 8.86 -8.98 -0.03
N TRP A 27 9.49 -8.19 -0.90
CA TRP A 27 9.24 -8.19 -2.33
C TRP A 27 10.35 -8.94 -3.07
N VAL A 28 9.95 -9.76 -4.04
CA VAL A 28 10.84 -10.36 -5.02
C VAL A 28 10.38 -9.88 -6.39
N ILE A 29 11.16 -8.99 -6.99
CA ILE A 29 10.80 -8.30 -8.23
C ILE A 29 11.82 -8.59 -9.33
N LYS A 30 11.40 -8.58 -10.58
CA LYS A 30 12.29 -8.60 -11.73
C LYS A 30 13.01 -7.25 -11.84
N LYS A 31 14.29 -7.26 -12.24
CA LYS A 31 15.09 -6.03 -12.36
C LYS A 31 14.45 -5.09 -13.39
N ASN A 32 14.44 -3.79 -13.06
CA ASN A 32 13.86 -2.70 -13.86
C ASN A 32 12.35 -2.80 -14.10
N ALA A 33 11.57 -3.43 -13.19
CA ALA A 33 10.12 -3.53 -13.35
C ALA A 33 9.28 -2.60 -12.45
N TYR A 34 9.84 -2.03 -11.36
CA TYR A 34 9.07 -1.26 -10.35
C TYR A 34 9.80 -0.05 -9.73
N GLY A 35 10.84 0.51 -10.37
CA GLY A 35 11.45 1.76 -9.89
C GLY A 35 12.13 1.69 -8.51
N TYR A 36 12.52 0.50 -8.03
CA TYR A 36 13.35 0.37 -6.83
C TYR A 36 14.80 0.77 -7.15
N HIS A 37 15.09 2.05 -6.97
CA HIS A 37 16.35 2.68 -7.35
C HIS A 37 17.40 2.56 -6.22
N ASP A 38 17.99 1.38 -6.05
CA ASP A 38 19.31 1.21 -5.40
C ASP A 38 20.18 0.13 -6.06
N VAL A 39 19.77 -0.38 -7.23
CA VAL A 39 20.58 -1.28 -8.07
C VAL A 39 20.58 -0.77 -9.51
N SER A 40 21.46 0.19 -9.80
CA SER A 40 21.82 0.72 -11.13
C SER A 40 20.68 0.90 -12.15
N ALA A 41 20.22 2.15 -12.25
CA ALA A 41 19.54 2.82 -13.36
C ALA A 41 19.07 1.99 -14.57
N LEU A 42 17.75 1.99 -14.80
CA LEU A 42 17.09 2.48 -16.02
C LEU A 42 15.58 2.61 -15.75
N THR A 43 15.03 3.74 -16.16
CA THR A 43 13.63 4.14 -16.12
C THR A 43 12.68 3.12 -16.75
N ASN A 44 11.47 3.03 -16.21
CA ASN A 44 10.34 2.14 -16.57
C ASN A 44 10.44 0.84 -15.79
N MET A 45 9.42 0.32 -15.09
CA MET A 45 7.98 0.32 -15.37
C MET A 45 7.19 0.52 -14.07
N VAL A 46 5.97 1.05 -14.15
CA VAL A 46 4.87 0.77 -13.21
C VAL A 46 3.64 0.77 -14.11
N ALA A 47 3.00 -0.38 -14.25
CA ALA A 47 1.83 -0.50 -15.10
C ALA A 47 0.65 0.29 -14.53
N GLY A 48 -0.08 0.99 -15.39
CA GLY A 48 -1.25 1.76 -14.99
C GLY A 48 -0.96 3.16 -14.45
N GLU A 49 0.31 3.51 -14.23
CA GLU A 49 0.68 4.89 -13.92
C GLU A 49 0.56 5.75 -15.18
N VAL A 50 -0.32 6.76 -15.11
CA VAL A 50 -0.39 7.82 -16.11
C VAL A 50 0.68 8.83 -15.75
N VAL A 51 1.83 8.76 -16.44
CA VAL A 51 2.92 9.71 -16.22
C VAL A 51 2.69 10.89 -17.15
N VAL A 52 2.71 12.09 -16.59
CA VAL A 52 2.71 13.33 -17.38
C VAL A 52 4.14 13.64 -17.78
N ASP A 53 4.42 13.64 -19.09
CA ASP A 53 5.71 14.05 -19.63
C ASP A 53 6.02 15.51 -19.19
N PRO A 54 7.12 15.76 -18.45
CA PRO A 54 7.46 17.10 -17.96
C PRO A 54 7.78 18.12 -19.05
N GLN A 55 8.12 17.67 -20.27
CA GLN A 55 8.48 18.51 -21.41
C GLN A 55 7.30 18.74 -22.36
N THR A 56 6.41 17.75 -22.51
CA THR A 56 5.32 17.81 -23.50
C THR A 56 3.91 17.88 -22.90
N GLY A 57 3.77 17.65 -21.60
CA GLY A 57 2.48 17.59 -20.91
C GLY A 57 1.58 16.43 -21.34
N LYS A 58 2.09 15.49 -22.16
CA LYS A 58 1.34 14.31 -22.60
C LYS A 58 1.20 13.30 -21.48
N LYS A 59 -0.01 12.76 -21.36
CA LYS A 59 -0.35 11.66 -20.47
C LYS A 59 -0.04 10.36 -21.20
N ASP A 60 1.06 9.71 -20.85
CA ASP A 60 1.37 8.38 -21.38
C ASP A 60 1.12 7.35 -20.29
N LYS A 61 0.27 6.37 -20.58
CA LYS A 61 0.09 5.20 -19.73
C LYS A 61 1.30 4.30 -19.98
N LYS A 62 2.08 3.98 -18.93
CA LYS A 62 3.16 3.00 -19.09
C LYS A 62 2.53 1.61 -19.25
N ASP A 63 2.68 1.01 -20.43
CA ASP A 63 2.24 -0.35 -20.68
C ASP A 63 3.18 -1.36 -20.04
N LYS A 64 2.61 -2.38 -19.38
CA LYS A 64 3.37 -3.52 -18.82
C LYS A 64 3.95 -4.35 -19.97
N LEU A 65 5.20 -4.79 -19.86
CA LEU A 65 5.80 -5.70 -20.86
C LEU A 65 5.11 -7.05 -20.74
N ALA A 66 4.85 -7.70 -21.88
CA ALA A 66 4.23 -9.02 -21.90
C ALA A 66 5.11 -10.04 -21.15
N PRO A 67 4.51 -10.99 -20.40
CA PRO A 67 5.25 -11.98 -19.62
C PRO A 67 6.28 -12.77 -20.43
N GLU A 68 5.97 -13.13 -21.68
CA GLU A 68 6.91 -13.88 -22.53
C GLU A 68 8.18 -13.06 -22.85
N VAL A 69 8.04 -11.74 -23.00
CA VAL A 69 9.16 -10.83 -23.30
C VAL A 69 10.08 -10.69 -22.10
N VAL A 70 9.51 -10.57 -20.89
CA VAL A 70 10.28 -10.50 -19.64
C VAL A 70 11.02 -11.80 -19.37
N ALA A 71 10.33 -12.94 -19.54
CA ALA A 71 10.92 -14.27 -19.33
C ALA A 71 12.06 -14.57 -20.31
N ALA A 72 11.93 -14.14 -21.58
CA ALA A 72 12.93 -14.35 -22.62
C ALA A 72 14.17 -13.47 -22.49
N SER A 73 14.13 -12.39 -21.69
CA SER A 73 15.26 -11.47 -21.50
C SER A 73 16.13 -11.88 -20.30
N PRO A 74 17.41 -12.26 -20.51
CA PRO A 74 18.31 -12.64 -19.42
C PRO A 74 18.63 -11.50 -18.44
N GLU A 75 18.46 -10.25 -18.87
CA GLU A 75 18.68 -9.08 -18.03
C GLU A 75 17.47 -8.77 -17.15
N LEU A 76 16.26 -8.88 -17.70
CA LEU A 76 15.00 -8.63 -16.98
C LEU A 76 14.60 -9.81 -16.08
N ASN A 77 14.94 -11.04 -16.45
CA ASN A 77 14.54 -12.22 -15.69
C ASN A 77 15.31 -12.37 -14.35
N LYS A 78 16.35 -11.55 -14.10
CA LYS A 78 17.04 -11.48 -12.81
C LYS A 78 16.14 -10.84 -11.76
N THR A 79 16.12 -11.42 -10.57
CA THR A 79 15.35 -10.88 -9.44
C THR A 79 16.19 -9.98 -8.53
N SER A 80 15.54 -8.99 -7.95
CA SER A 80 16.00 -8.21 -6.80
C SER A 80 15.05 -8.49 -5.63
N THR A 81 15.60 -8.44 -4.41
CA THR A 81 14.82 -8.61 -3.18
C THR A 81 14.85 -7.33 -2.39
N VAL A 82 13.67 -6.90 -1.95
CA VAL A 82 13.49 -5.77 -1.05
C VAL A 82 12.86 -6.32 0.22
N VAL A 83 13.43 -5.97 1.36
CA VAL A 83 12.92 -6.37 2.67
C VAL A 83 12.62 -5.11 3.47
N LYS A 84 11.39 -5.03 3.97
CA LYS A 84 10.88 -3.96 4.83
C LYS A 84 10.51 -4.55 6.18
N GLN A 85 11.06 -4.00 7.24
CA GLN A 85 10.79 -4.44 8.61
C GLN A 85 10.02 -3.36 9.36
N PHE A 86 9.06 -3.77 10.19
CA PHE A 86 8.15 -2.83 10.83
C PHE A 86 8.27 -2.84 12.35
N VAL A 87 8.15 -1.65 12.93
CA VAL A 87 7.88 -1.45 14.36
C VAL A 87 6.44 -0.98 14.49
N LEU A 88 5.65 -1.70 15.28
CA LEU A 88 4.20 -1.59 15.30
C LEU A 88 3.70 -0.95 16.59
N ASP A 89 2.58 -0.26 16.48
CA ASP A 89 1.80 0.17 17.63
C ASP A 89 0.87 -0.95 18.10
N TYR A 90 1.28 -1.66 19.15
CA TYR A 90 0.48 -2.72 19.78
C TYR A 90 -0.75 -2.20 20.54
N THR A 91 -0.91 -0.88 20.67
CA THR A 91 -2.10 -0.26 21.27
C THR A 91 -3.16 0.13 20.25
N SER A 92 -2.81 0.11 18.95
CA SER A 92 -3.78 0.29 17.86
C SER A 92 -4.49 -1.02 17.52
N ASP A 93 -5.78 -0.95 17.19
CA ASP A 93 -6.60 -2.13 16.89
C ASP A 93 -6.09 -2.93 15.68
N THR A 94 -5.47 -2.23 14.73
CA THR A 94 -4.98 -2.79 13.47
C THR A 94 -3.46 -2.99 13.41
N PHE A 95 -2.75 -2.76 14.51
CA PHE A 95 -1.29 -2.81 14.58
C PHE A 95 -0.60 -1.92 13.54
N GLU A 96 -0.96 -0.64 13.50
CA GLU A 96 -0.40 0.32 12.55
C GLU A 96 1.14 0.43 12.69
N PRO A 97 1.88 0.56 11.58
CA PRO A 97 3.32 0.71 11.60
C PRO A 97 3.73 2.11 12.05
N LEU A 98 4.49 2.18 13.16
CA LEU A 98 5.15 3.39 13.65
C LEU A 98 6.46 3.66 12.91
N MET A 99 7.18 2.60 12.53
CA MET A 99 8.39 2.72 11.72
C MET A 99 8.46 1.61 10.67
N GLU A 100 9.02 1.94 9.51
CA GLU A 100 9.39 1.03 8.43
C GLU A 100 10.89 1.17 8.15
N TYR A 101 11.58 0.04 8.10
CA TYR A 101 13.00 -0.06 7.82
C TYR A 101 13.19 -0.85 6.53
N GLU A 102 13.58 -0.17 5.46
CA GLU A 102 14.03 -0.85 4.27
C GLU A 102 15.48 -1.27 4.44
N VAL A 103 15.75 -2.57 4.38
CA VAL A 103 17.08 -3.13 4.68
C VAL A 103 18.13 -2.54 3.73
N ASN A 104 19.15 -1.88 4.30
CA ASN A 104 20.21 -1.15 3.60
C ASN A 104 19.73 0.05 2.76
N SER A 105 18.59 0.64 3.08
CA SER A 105 18.08 1.83 2.39
C SER A 105 17.41 2.79 3.38
N LEU A 106 16.29 3.41 2.99
CA LEU A 106 15.61 4.46 3.74
C LEU A 106 14.89 3.93 5.00
N GLU A 107 14.83 4.79 6.01
CA GLU A 107 14.02 4.59 7.21
C GLU A 107 12.84 5.57 7.21
N TYR A 108 11.65 5.07 7.55
CA TYR A 108 10.43 5.87 7.63
C TYR A 108 9.91 5.82 9.05
N ARG A 109 9.69 6.99 9.65
CA ARG A 109 9.02 7.13 10.94
C ARG A 109 7.71 7.86 10.76
N TYR A 110 6.62 7.20 11.11
CA TYR A 110 5.27 7.73 11.01
C TYR A 110 4.83 8.35 12.34
N VAL A 111 4.03 9.41 12.26
CA VAL A 111 3.31 9.99 13.39
C VAL A 111 1.82 9.86 13.12
N TYR A 112 1.07 9.41 14.11
CA TYR A 112 -0.38 9.22 14.01
C TYR A 112 -1.13 10.18 14.95
N GLY A 113 -2.31 10.59 14.53
CA GLY A 113 -3.38 11.12 15.36
C GLY A 113 -4.47 10.07 15.45
N ASN A 114 -5.63 10.35 14.83
CA ASN A 114 -6.59 9.29 14.48
C ASN A 114 -6.05 8.46 13.29
N ASP A 115 -5.44 9.14 12.31
CA ASP A 115 -4.79 8.54 11.14
C ASP A 115 -3.34 9.01 10.99
N ARG A 116 -2.64 8.50 9.97
CA ARG A 116 -1.25 8.82 9.64
C ARG A 116 -1.08 10.31 9.32
N LEU A 117 -0.50 11.11 10.21
CA LEU A 117 -0.36 12.57 10.07
C LEU A 117 0.88 12.99 9.30
N SER A 118 2.01 12.32 9.56
CA SER A 118 3.28 12.70 8.94
C SER A 118 4.25 11.53 8.85
N VAL A 119 5.26 11.71 7.99
CA VAL A 119 6.39 10.80 7.85
C VAL A 119 7.69 11.58 7.87
N ASN A 120 8.66 11.04 8.59
CA ASN A 120 10.06 11.43 8.57
C ASN A 120 10.85 10.34 7.84
N ILE A 121 11.44 10.70 6.71
CA ILE A 121 12.24 9.82 5.84
C ILE A 121 13.70 10.14 6.09
N THR A 122 14.49 9.15 6.51
CA THR A 122 15.93 9.28 6.80
C THR A 122 16.74 8.43 5.82
N GLY A 123 17.95 8.85 5.48
CA GLY A 123 18.77 8.19 4.44
C GLY A 123 18.71 8.90 3.08
N VAL A 124 18.11 10.09 3.03
CA VAL A 124 18.05 10.97 1.86
C VAL A 124 19.17 12.01 1.84
N ASP A 125 20.25 11.74 1.09
CA ASP A 125 21.35 12.70 0.91
C ASP A 125 21.06 13.79 -0.14
N THR A 126 20.17 13.50 -1.09
CA THR A 126 19.82 14.43 -2.18
C THR A 126 18.31 14.47 -2.42
N SER A 127 17.76 15.66 -2.65
CA SER A 127 16.34 15.85 -2.94
C SER A 127 16.14 16.83 -4.09
N ALA A 128 15.04 16.66 -4.84
CA ALA A 128 14.57 17.72 -5.71
C ALA A 128 13.93 18.83 -4.86
N GLY A 129 14.14 20.10 -5.19
CA GLY A 129 13.34 21.18 -4.61
C GLY A 129 13.67 21.62 -3.17
N ASN A 130 14.84 21.26 -2.61
CA ASN A 130 15.26 21.66 -1.25
C ASN A 130 14.35 21.13 -0.13
N LEU A 131 14.01 19.85 -0.18
CA LEU A 131 13.09 19.20 0.75
C LEU A 131 13.71 18.78 2.09
N ILE A 132 15.02 18.87 2.18
CA ILE A 132 15.82 18.33 3.28
C ILE A 132 15.78 19.33 4.45
N GLU A 133 15.17 18.95 5.58
CA GLU A 133 14.98 19.80 6.78
C GLU A 133 16.23 19.81 7.68
N ASN A 134 17.02 18.73 7.68
CA ASN A 134 18.28 18.54 8.39
C ASN A 134 19.25 17.73 7.51
N VAL A 135 20.49 17.46 7.94
CA VAL A 135 21.34 16.50 7.20
C VAL A 135 20.60 15.15 7.09
N ASN A 136 20.38 14.69 5.87
CA ASN A 136 19.90 13.34 5.54
C ASN A 136 18.42 13.01 5.86
N GLN A 137 17.54 14.01 5.99
CA GLN A 137 16.14 13.81 6.38
C GLN A 137 15.13 14.69 5.62
N ILE A 138 14.01 14.10 5.21
CA ILE A 138 12.82 14.79 4.66
C ILE A 138 11.62 14.53 5.59
N ARG A 139 10.87 15.59 5.94
CA ARG A 139 9.57 15.48 6.61
C ARG A 139 8.45 15.84 5.65
N LEU A 140 7.37 15.06 5.66
CA LEU A 140 6.15 15.33 4.89
C LEU A 140 4.91 15.11 5.74
N TYR A 141 3.84 15.83 5.42
CA TYR A 141 2.53 15.73 6.08
C TYR A 141 1.50 15.15 5.11
N TYR A 142 0.77 14.16 5.59
CA TYR A 142 -0.32 13.51 4.87
C TYR A 142 -1.58 14.38 4.93
N HIS A 143 -2.28 14.45 3.80
CA HIS A 143 -3.65 14.97 3.72
C HIS A 143 -4.54 13.84 3.23
N MET A 144 -5.53 13.50 4.04
CA MET A 144 -6.40 12.36 3.80
C MET A 144 -7.86 12.78 3.76
N ASP A 145 -8.69 11.99 3.08
CA ASP A 145 -10.13 12.05 3.22
C ASP A 145 -10.57 11.45 4.57
N TYR A 146 -11.88 11.43 4.80
CA TYR A 146 -12.43 10.95 6.05
C TYR A 146 -12.19 9.44 6.27
N LEU A 147 -12.09 8.63 5.20
CA LEU A 147 -11.84 7.18 5.26
C LEU A 147 -10.35 6.83 5.39
N GLY A 148 -9.46 7.84 5.52
CA GLY A 148 -8.02 7.63 5.57
C GLY A 148 -7.37 7.32 4.21
N THR A 149 -8.01 7.69 3.09
CA THR A 149 -7.38 7.70 1.76
C THR A 149 -6.42 8.89 1.69
N ALA A 150 -5.16 8.66 1.33
CA ALA A 150 -4.17 9.73 1.21
C ALA A 150 -4.16 10.33 -0.20
N ASP A 151 -4.42 11.63 -0.31
CA ASP A 151 -4.41 12.35 -1.59
C ASP A 151 -3.13 13.14 -1.82
N TYR A 152 -2.55 13.72 -0.75
CA TYR A 152 -1.42 14.64 -0.89
C TYR A 152 -0.36 14.44 0.20
N LEU A 153 0.89 14.71 -0.17
CA LEU A 153 1.98 14.97 0.77
C LEU A 153 2.49 16.39 0.57
N SER A 154 2.52 17.16 1.66
CA SER A 154 3.08 18.51 1.68
C SER A 154 4.37 18.59 2.48
N SER A 155 5.31 19.42 2.03
CA SER A 155 6.57 19.65 2.73
C SER A 155 6.54 20.97 3.52
N PRO A 156 7.02 20.97 4.79
CA PRO A 156 7.23 22.19 5.55
C PRO A 156 8.40 23.03 5.01
N MET A 157 9.32 22.43 4.26
CA MET A 157 10.51 23.12 3.73
C MET A 157 10.18 23.97 2.51
N THR A 158 9.35 23.44 1.61
CA THR A 158 8.97 24.11 0.36
C THR A 158 7.64 24.84 0.48
N CYS A 159 6.84 24.53 1.50
CA CYS A 159 5.45 24.96 1.67
C CYS A 159 4.57 24.57 0.47
N LYS A 160 4.85 23.43 -0.18
CA LYS A 160 4.15 22.95 -1.38
C LYS A 160 3.73 21.49 -1.22
N VAL A 161 2.82 21.08 -2.10
CA VAL A 161 2.52 19.66 -2.36
C VAL A 161 3.66 19.08 -3.19
N GLU A 162 4.23 17.98 -2.72
CA GLU A 162 5.40 17.33 -3.30
C GLU A 162 5.08 15.99 -3.98
N SER A 163 3.99 15.37 -3.55
CA SER A 163 3.48 14.13 -4.14
C SER A 163 1.98 14.08 -3.93
N TRP A 164 1.27 13.45 -4.87
CA TRP A 164 -0.18 13.33 -4.82
C TRP A 164 -0.66 12.12 -5.61
N THR A 165 -1.80 11.56 -5.19
CA THR A 165 -2.49 10.48 -5.90
C THR A 165 -3.98 10.75 -5.83
N HIS A 166 -4.68 10.54 -6.95
CA HIS A 166 -6.13 10.64 -7.00
C HIS A 166 -6.75 9.32 -7.35
N TYR A 167 -7.87 9.03 -6.72
CA TYR A 167 -8.60 7.78 -6.86
C TYR A 167 -10.01 8.05 -7.35
N ASN A 168 -10.60 7.07 -8.01
CA ASN A 168 -12.06 7.05 -8.12
C ASN A 168 -12.68 6.44 -6.85
N GLU A 169 -14.00 6.31 -6.84
CA GLU A 169 -14.75 5.79 -5.70
C GLU A 169 -14.41 4.34 -5.32
N TRP A 170 -13.73 3.59 -6.19
CA TRP A 170 -13.31 2.21 -5.94
C TRP A 170 -11.81 2.09 -5.60
N GLY A 171 -11.09 3.20 -5.52
CA GLY A 171 -9.65 3.18 -5.26
C GLY A 171 -8.80 2.97 -6.53
N GLU A 172 -9.38 2.99 -7.73
CA GLU A 172 -8.59 2.96 -8.96
C GLU A 172 -7.81 4.28 -9.08
N ILE A 173 -6.49 4.19 -9.23
CA ILE A 173 -5.61 5.35 -9.34
C ILE A 173 -5.86 6.03 -10.69
N THR A 174 -6.38 7.25 -10.67
CA THR A 174 -6.65 8.05 -11.88
C THR A 174 -5.46 8.92 -12.26
N HIS A 175 -4.69 9.36 -11.27
CA HIS A 175 -3.51 10.20 -11.43
C HIS A 175 -2.56 9.98 -10.27
N ASN A 176 -1.26 10.08 -10.51
CA ASN A 176 -0.23 9.95 -9.49
C ASN A 176 0.98 10.81 -9.85
N ALA A 177 1.60 11.40 -8.83
CA ALA A 177 2.87 12.08 -8.92
C ALA A 177 3.70 11.71 -7.69
N VAL A 178 4.81 11.02 -7.94
CA VAL A 178 5.73 10.52 -6.92
C VAL A 178 6.67 11.61 -6.40
N LEU A 179 7.15 11.43 -5.18
CA LEU A 179 8.19 12.27 -4.58
C LEU A 179 9.55 11.92 -5.19
N LYS A 180 10.28 12.92 -5.71
CA LYS A 180 11.61 12.73 -6.29
C LYS A 180 12.73 13.02 -5.30
N CYS A 181 13.51 11.99 -5.02
CA CYS A 181 14.56 11.96 -4.01
C CYS A 181 15.90 11.54 -4.66
N GLY A 182 16.52 12.47 -5.40
CA GLY A 182 17.72 12.17 -6.17
C GLY A 182 17.42 11.25 -7.35
N GLN A 183 18.06 10.07 -7.38
CA GLN A 183 17.79 9.03 -8.38
C GLN A 183 16.60 8.15 -8.03
N ARG A 184 16.02 8.31 -6.83
CA ARG A 184 14.92 7.49 -6.33
C ARG A 184 13.59 8.22 -6.38
N GLU A 185 12.54 7.47 -6.69
CA GLU A 185 11.15 7.93 -6.62
C GLU A 185 10.47 7.23 -5.44
N LEU A 186 9.76 7.99 -4.61
CA LEU A 186 9.09 7.50 -3.41
C LEU A 186 7.58 7.72 -3.56
N ASP A 187 6.83 6.63 -3.48
CA ASP A 187 5.39 6.62 -3.73
C ASP A 187 4.63 6.37 -2.44
N MET A 188 4.72 7.34 -1.54
CA MET A 188 4.24 7.23 -0.17
C MET A 188 2.75 7.59 -0.03
N VAL A 189 2.13 8.08 -1.10
CA VAL A 189 0.75 8.56 -1.12
C VAL A 189 -0.24 7.45 -1.50
N LYS A 190 0.19 6.43 -2.24
CA LYS A 190 -0.68 5.33 -2.70
C LYS A 190 -1.24 4.52 -1.52
N ARG A 191 -2.32 5.01 -0.95
CA ARG A 191 -3.04 4.46 0.19
C ARG A 191 -4.52 4.83 0.05
N TYR A 192 -5.37 3.82 -0.03
CA TYR A 192 -6.81 3.99 -0.24
C TYR A 192 -7.59 3.35 0.90
N ALA A 193 -8.45 4.13 1.57
CA ALA A 193 -9.22 3.69 2.72
C ALA A 193 -8.37 2.89 3.71
N THR A 194 -7.24 3.47 4.16
CA THR A 194 -6.22 2.85 5.05
C THR A 194 -5.41 1.67 4.49
N HIS A 195 -5.65 1.21 3.26
CA HIS A 195 -4.89 0.13 2.66
C HIS A 195 -3.68 0.68 1.90
N ASP A 196 -2.48 0.26 2.25
CA ASP A 196 -1.27 0.62 1.51
C ASP A 196 -1.26 -0.15 0.16
N TYR A 197 -0.86 0.54 -0.91
CA TYR A 197 -0.77 -0.04 -2.24
C TYR A 197 0.48 -0.91 -2.37
N ASP A 198 0.30 -2.15 -2.80
CA ASP A 198 1.39 -3.03 -3.17
C ASP A 198 1.72 -2.82 -4.66
N SER A 199 2.83 -2.15 -4.92
CA SER A 199 3.26 -1.86 -6.29
C SER A 199 3.58 -3.11 -7.10
N VAL A 200 4.04 -4.20 -6.47
CA VAL A 200 4.43 -5.46 -7.15
C VAL A 200 3.21 -6.18 -7.70
N LEU A 201 2.15 -6.23 -6.91
CA LEU A 201 0.89 -6.88 -7.26
C LEU A 201 -0.09 -5.94 -7.94
N SER A 202 0.16 -4.63 -7.87
CA SER A 202 -0.71 -3.58 -8.37
C SER A 202 -2.11 -3.61 -7.71
N MET A 203 -2.14 -3.93 -6.42
CA MET A 203 -3.35 -4.14 -5.61
C MET A 203 -3.15 -3.49 -4.23
N TYR A 204 -4.24 -3.26 -3.50
CA TYR A 204 -4.16 -2.78 -2.13
C TYR A 204 -4.01 -3.95 -1.17
N TYR A 205 -3.05 -3.84 -0.26
CA TYR A 205 -2.89 -4.80 0.83
C TYR A 205 -3.86 -4.45 1.96
N ALA A 206 -4.92 -5.26 2.07
CA ALA A 206 -5.95 -5.15 3.08
C ALA A 206 -5.75 -6.13 4.22
N LYS A 207 -4.50 -6.27 4.69
CA LYS A 207 -4.12 -7.20 5.76
C LYS A 207 -4.50 -8.65 5.42
N ALA A 208 -5.67 -9.14 5.83
CA ALA A 208 -6.09 -10.52 5.57
C ALA A 208 -6.24 -10.87 4.08
N ARG A 209 -6.46 -9.88 3.21
CA ARG A 209 -6.68 -10.06 1.77
C ARG A 209 -5.97 -9.00 0.94
N PHE A 210 -5.87 -9.24 -0.36
CA PHE A 210 -5.56 -8.18 -1.34
C PHE A 210 -6.85 -7.72 -2.01
N TYR A 211 -7.00 -6.41 -2.09
CA TYR A 211 -8.10 -5.74 -2.78
C TYR A 211 -7.66 -5.27 -4.16
N ASP A 212 -8.36 -5.73 -5.18
CA ASP A 212 -8.18 -5.33 -6.57
C ASP A 212 -9.22 -4.25 -6.91
N ALA A 213 -8.74 -3.01 -7.04
CA ALA A 213 -9.60 -1.86 -7.33
C ALA A 213 -10.14 -1.86 -8.77
N GLU A 214 -9.40 -2.42 -9.73
CA GLU A 214 -9.85 -2.51 -11.13
C GLU A 214 -11.05 -3.47 -11.24
N ASN A 215 -10.95 -4.62 -10.55
CA ASN A 215 -12.02 -5.61 -10.49
C ASN A 215 -13.03 -5.39 -9.36
N ARG A 216 -12.82 -4.35 -8.54
CA ARG A 216 -13.69 -3.88 -7.44
C ARG A 216 -14.02 -4.97 -6.41
N ARG A 217 -13.04 -5.83 -6.11
CA ARG A 217 -13.25 -7.01 -5.27
C ARG A 217 -11.98 -7.46 -4.59
N PHE A 218 -12.11 -8.28 -3.56
CA PHE A 218 -10.98 -9.03 -3.04
C PHE A 218 -10.58 -10.15 -4.01
N VAL A 219 -9.31 -10.53 -4.00
CA VAL A 219 -8.77 -11.60 -4.86
C VAL A 219 -8.77 -12.98 -4.19
N SER A 220 -9.15 -13.05 -2.92
CA SER A 220 -9.28 -14.29 -2.14
C SER A 220 -10.63 -14.36 -1.44
N ILE A 221 -11.08 -15.59 -1.19
CA ILE A 221 -12.29 -15.86 -0.39
C ILE A 221 -12.11 -15.24 0.99
N ASP A 222 -13.15 -14.57 1.48
CA ASP A 222 -13.19 -14.03 2.84
C ASP A 222 -12.89 -15.09 3.89
N PRO A 223 -11.78 -14.95 4.66
CA PRO A 223 -11.46 -15.90 5.72
C PRO A 223 -12.56 -16.06 6.75
N ILE A 224 -13.38 -15.02 6.98
CA ILE A 224 -14.47 -15.08 7.96
C ILE A 224 -15.55 -16.11 7.60
N LEU A 225 -15.65 -16.49 6.32
CA LEU A 225 -16.61 -17.49 5.84
C LEU A 225 -16.22 -18.92 6.23
N ASP A 226 -15.02 -19.14 6.77
CA ASP A 226 -14.67 -20.41 7.39
C ASP A 226 -15.32 -20.54 8.77
N GLY A 227 -16.54 -21.11 8.78
CA GLY A 227 -17.30 -21.37 9.99
C GLY A 227 -16.66 -22.38 10.96
N SER A 228 -15.54 -23.01 10.61
CA SER A 228 -14.75 -23.81 11.55
C SER A 228 -13.80 -22.96 12.41
N VAL A 229 -13.47 -21.75 11.93
CA VAL A 229 -12.56 -20.80 12.56
C VAL A 229 -13.32 -19.63 13.19
N TYR A 230 -14.37 -19.15 12.53
CA TYR A 230 -15.12 -17.96 12.92
C TYR A 230 -16.58 -18.27 13.25
N ASP A 231 -17.16 -17.51 14.19
CA ASP A 231 -18.61 -17.49 14.38
C ASP A 231 -19.24 -16.59 13.31
N ILE A 232 -19.99 -17.19 12.39
CA ILE A 232 -20.62 -16.49 11.27
C ILE A 232 -22.07 -16.10 11.54
N THR A 233 -22.58 -16.29 12.76
CA THR A 233 -24.00 -16.07 13.08
C THR A 233 -24.45 -14.65 12.78
N ASP A 234 -23.63 -13.65 13.10
CA ASP A 234 -23.93 -12.26 12.78
C ASP A 234 -23.76 -11.94 11.29
N TYR A 235 -22.76 -12.54 10.64
CA TYR A 235 -22.51 -12.38 9.20
C TYR A 235 -23.68 -12.92 8.36
N ALA A 236 -24.30 -14.01 8.81
CA ALA A 236 -25.47 -14.61 8.17
C ALA A 236 -26.75 -13.75 8.23
N LYS A 237 -26.78 -12.70 9.09
CA LYS A 237 -27.91 -11.76 9.16
C LYS A 237 -27.95 -10.78 7.99
N ASP A 238 -26.82 -10.58 7.31
CA ASP A 238 -26.72 -9.76 6.11
C ASP A 238 -26.22 -10.63 4.93
N PRO A 239 -27.12 -11.23 4.13
CA PRO A 239 -26.75 -12.16 3.08
C PRO A 239 -25.78 -11.59 2.03
N VAL A 240 -25.70 -10.27 1.88
CA VAL A 240 -24.74 -9.61 0.97
C VAL A 240 -23.30 -9.91 1.41
N GLN A 241 -23.06 -10.04 2.71
CA GLN A 241 -21.76 -10.39 3.26
C GLN A 241 -21.30 -11.80 2.86
N LEU A 242 -22.21 -12.72 2.57
CA LEU A 242 -21.86 -14.09 2.15
C LEU A 242 -21.25 -14.20 0.73
N ILE A 243 -21.14 -13.09 0.01
CA ILE A 243 -20.47 -13.04 -1.28
C ILE A 243 -18.94 -13.06 -1.05
N GLN A 244 -18.31 -14.19 -1.39
CA GLN A 244 -16.94 -14.55 -1.03
C GLN A 244 -15.83 -13.51 -1.31
N TYR A 245 -16.01 -12.67 -2.34
CA TYR A 245 -14.99 -11.73 -2.81
C TYR A 245 -15.43 -10.26 -2.66
N LEU A 246 -16.55 -10.01 -1.99
CA LEU A 246 -17.17 -8.69 -1.96
C LEU A 246 -16.30 -7.66 -1.21
N TYR A 247 -16.02 -6.53 -1.86
CA TYR A 247 -15.43 -5.38 -1.18
C TYR A 247 -16.55 -4.50 -0.58
N VAL A 248 -16.45 -4.23 0.72
CA VAL A 248 -17.20 -3.18 1.46
C VAL A 248 -18.68 -3.03 1.12
N LYS A 249 -19.43 -4.14 1.11
CA LYS A 249 -20.88 -4.15 0.81
C LYS A 249 -21.25 -3.55 -0.56
N ASN A 250 -20.30 -3.48 -1.49
CA ASN A 250 -20.45 -2.78 -2.76
C ASN A 250 -20.73 -1.27 -2.61
N ASN A 251 -20.30 -0.66 -1.50
CA ASN A 251 -20.49 0.76 -1.20
C ASN A 251 -19.23 1.37 -0.54
N PRO A 252 -18.14 1.51 -1.31
CA PRO A 252 -16.85 2.00 -0.81
C PRO A 252 -16.84 3.49 -0.45
N VAL A 253 -17.92 4.22 -0.76
CA VAL A 253 -18.06 5.63 -0.42
C VAL A 253 -18.38 5.81 1.06
N ILE A 254 -18.93 4.80 1.74
CA ILE A 254 -19.40 4.86 3.13
C ILE A 254 -18.73 3.81 4.01
N TYR A 255 -18.37 2.65 3.44
CA TYR A 255 -17.82 1.52 4.18
C TYR A 255 -16.35 1.34 3.88
N ILE A 256 -15.61 0.94 4.91
CA ILE A 256 -14.19 0.56 4.89
C ILE A 256 -14.06 -0.84 5.50
N ASP A 257 -13.08 -1.64 5.06
CA ASP A 257 -12.76 -2.95 5.65
C ASP A 257 -11.31 -2.94 6.16
N PRO A 258 -11.03 -2.36 7.35
CA PRO A 258 -9.67 -2.01 7.78
C PRO A 258 -8.69 -3.18 7.91
N ASP A 259 -9.19 -4.39 8.15
CA ASP A 259 -8.41 -5.62 8.31
C ASP A 259 -8.61 -6.64 7.18
N GLY A 260 -9.42 -6.27 6.19
CA GLY A 260 -9.80 -7.15 5.10
C GLY A 260 -10.57 -8.38 5.56
N LEU A 261 -11.35 -8.29 6.63
CA LEU A 261 -12.24 -9.34 7.12
C LEU A 261 -13.69 -8.88 7.21
N ARG A 262 -13.94 -7.64 7.60
CA ARG A 262 -15.31 -7.14 7.79
C ARG A 262 -15.42 -5.64 7.51
N PRO A 263 -16.41 -5.23 6.69
CA PRO A 263 -16.70 -3.82 6.52
C PRO A 263 -17.35 -3.19 7.75
N VAL A 264 -16.93 -1.96 8.05
CA VAL A 264 -17.43 -1.09 9.11
C VAL A 264 -17.78 0.28 8.53
N ILE A 265 -18.54 1.08 9.30
CA ILE A 265 -18.73 2.51 9.03
C ILE A 265 -17.75 3.25 9.94
N ASP A 266 -16.86 4.02 9.33
CA ASP A 266 -15.67 4.61 9.97
C ASP A 266 -15.99 5.42 11.25
N ASP A 267 -17.06 6.21 11.23
CA ASP A 267 -17.47 7.07 12.36
C ASP A 267 -18.47 6.43 13.34
N LEU A 268 -18.85 5.15 13.17
CA LEU A 268 -19.95 4.53 13.94
C LEU A 268 -19.61 3.27 14.73
N ASP A 269 -18.40 2.71 14.61
CA ASP A 269 -17.98 1.52 15.38
C ASP A 269 -16.81 1.82 16.35
N LEU A 270 -16.96 2.87 17.17
CA LEU A 270 -16.09 3.13 18.34
C LEU A 270 -16.17 2.02 19.43
N TYR A 271 -17.00 0.99 19.22
CA TYR A 271 -17.22 -0.14 20.12
C TYR A 271 -17.60 -1.41 19.34
N GLY A 272 -16.61 -2.19 18.90
CA GLY A 272 -16.93 -3.47 18.27
C GLY A 272 -15.78 -4.35 17.82
N ALA A 273 -14.57 -4.21 18.40
CA ALA A 273 -13.54 -5.23 18.24
C ALA A 273 -14.12 -6.59 18.69
N PHE A 274 -14.42 -7.46 17.74
CA PHE A 274 -14.77 -8.84 18.05
C PHE A 274 -13.58 -9.45 18.79
N GLN A 275 -13.84 -9.93 20.02
CA GLN A 275 -12.89 -10.76 20.73
C GLN A 275 -12.65 -12.02 19.89
N LYS A 276 -11.40 -12.22 19.51
CA LYS A 276 -10.92 -13.52 19.05
C LYS A 276 -11.11 -14.48 20.23
N ASP A 277 -12.19 -15.24 20.26
CA ASP A 277 -12.37 -16.32 21.21
C ASP A 277 -11.30 -17.37 20.93
N LYS A 278 -10.11 -17.17 21.50
CA LYS A 278 -9.14 -18.23 21.71
C LYS A 278 -9.78 -19.16 22.72
N LYS A 279 -10.54 -20.14 22.23
CA LYS A 279 -10.89 -21.33 23.01
C LYS A 279 -9.59 -21.87 23.61
N LYS A 280 -9.52 -21.81 24.95
CA LYS A 280 -8.49 -22.47 25.75
C LYS A 280 -8.59 -23.98 25.60
#